data_AF-A0A0P0CR62-F1
#
_entry.id   AF-A0A0P0CR62-F1
#
_cell.length_a   1.000
_cell.length_b   1.000
_cell.length_c   1.000
_cell.angle_alpha   90.00
_cell.angle_beta   90.00
_cell.angle_gamma   90.00
#
_symmetry.space_group_name_H-M   'P 1'
#
loop_
_entity.id
_entity.type
_entity.pdbx_description
1 polymer ?
#
loop_
_entity_poly.entity_id
_entity_poly.type
_entity_poly.pdbx_seq_one_letter_code
_entity_poly.pdbx_strand_id
1 'polypeptide(L)'
;MESLIIGGLQGLLNYAGVSLLDKLKVNKYKRKIAEGTATTVECAKIISMYQGEKDSFEKMVSCCEQLIQKDKQLHIAYTMLGLAYLHQPLSFGSIPKEKLMSSDNFGKAKKNFELAFLAKEDATRNDYKGLDDLRVFAQTNGMLNYHYGFILHMEGDETKAQEYKKLGLNQVEHTKGFLPY
;
A
#
# COMPACT_ATOMS: atom_id res chain seq x y z
N MET A 1 2.41 -4.96 -23.93
CA MET A 1 1.56 -3.99 -23.20
C MET A 1 1.63 -4.35 -21.72
N GLU A 2 2.85 -4.40 -21.19
CA GLU A 2 3.15 -4.78 -19.82
C GLU A 2 3.29 -3.50 -18.97
N SER A 3 2.87 -3.56 -17.71
CA SER A 3 3.21 -2.63 -16.61
C SER A 3 2.28 -1.44 -16.24
N LEU A 4 1.00 -1.43 -16.60
CA LEU A 4 0.06 -0.44 -16.00
C LEU A 4 -0.21 -0.67 -14.50
N ILE A 5 0.06 -1.88 -13.99
CA ILE A 5 -0.15 -2.29 -12.59
C ILE A 5 1.09 -2.03 -11.71
N ILE A 6 2.26 -1.83 -12.32
CA ILE A 6 3.53 -1.79 -11.57
C ILE A 6 3.68 -0.50 -10.79
N GLY A 7 2.93 0.56 -11.09
CA GLY A 7 3.51 1.87 -10.92
C GLY A 7 3.09 2.77 -9.76
N GLY A 8 1.89 2.59 -9.20
CA GLY A 8 1.54 3.18 -7.91
C GLY A 8 2.44 2.61 -6.80
N LEU A 9 2.74 1.30 -6.91
CA LEU A 9 3.63 0.54 -6.04
C LEU A 9 5.12 0.78 -6.37
N GLN A 10 5.49 1.00 -7.64
CA GLN A 10 6.82 1.50 -8.05
C GLN A 10 7.14 2.87 -7.43
N GLY A 11 6.11 3.65 -7.09
CA GLY A 11 6.25 4.90 -6.39
C GLY A 11 6.85 4.79 -4.99
N LEU A 12 6.38 3.80 -4.23
CA LEU A 12 6.94 3.40 -2.94
C LEU A 12 8.36 2.84 -3.11
N LEU A 13 8.60 2.08 -4.19
CA LEU A 13 9.93 1.56 -4.54
C LEU A 13 10.94 2.67 -4.87
N ASN A 14 10.51 3.72 -5.59
CA ASN A 14 11.36 4.85 -5.96
C ASN A 14 11.69 5.76 -4.77
N TYR A 15 10.88 5.77 -3.71
CA TYR A 15 11.08 6.69 -2.59
C TYR A 15 11.53 6.02 -1.29
N ALA A 16 11.11 4.78 -1.02
CA ALA A 16 11.74 3.97 0.04
C ALA A 16 13.18 3.58 -0.34
N GLY A 17 13.54 3.70 -1.63
CA GLY A 17 14.90 3.58 -2.14
C GLY A 17 15.58 2.32 -1.64
N VAL A 18 15.12 1.14 -2.09
CA VAL A 18 15.74 -0.13 -1.69
C VAL A 18 17.16 -0.17 -2.27
N SER A 19 18.12 0.25 -1.47
CA SER A 19 19.54 0.18 -1.83
C SER A 19 20.02 -1.28 -1.77
N LEU A 20 21.17 -1.56 -2.39
CA LEU A 20 21.84 -2.86 -2.22
C LEU A 20 22.11 -3.15 -0.73
N LEU A 21 22.42 -2.11 0.06
CA LEU A 21 22.60 -2.19 1.51
C LEU A 21 21.31 -2.56 2.25
N ASP A 22 20.14 -2.14 1.78
CA ASP A 22 18.85 -2.52 2.37
C ASP A 22 18.53 -3.99 2.11
N LYS A 23 18.89 -4.52 0.93
CA LYS A 23 18.78 -5.96 0.65
C LYS A 23 19.62 -6.80 1.62
N LEU A 24 20.81 -6.31 2.00
CA LEU A 24 21.66 -6.96 3.01
C LEU A 24 21.09 -6.84 4.44
N LYS A 25 20.24 -5.84 4.70
CA LYS A 25 19.60 -5.58 6.00
C LYS A 25 18.19 -6.18 6.12
N VAL A 26 17.67 -6.84 5.08
CA VAL A 26 16.30 -7.36 5.06
C VAL A 26 15.98 -8.23 6.28
N ASN A 27 16.88 -9.13 6.68
CA ASN A 27 16.69 -10.01 7.83
C ASN A 27 16.64 -9.24 9.16
N LYS A 28 17.40 -8.13 9.26
CA LYS A 28 17.33 -7.24 10.42
C LYS A 28 15.96 -6.57 10.50
N TYR A 29 15.45 -6.05 9.39
CA TYR A 29 14.14 -5.40 9.37
C TYR A 29 13.01 -6.40 9.66
N LYS A 30 13.03 -7.61 9.08
CA LYS A 30 12.06 -8.68 9.40
C LYS A 30 12.03 -9.00 10.90
N ARG A 31 13.20 -9.08 11.53
CA ARG A 31 13.30 -9.30 12.98
C ARG A 31 12.64 -8.18 13.77
N LYS A 32 12.94 -6.91 13.43
CA LYS A 32 12.32 -5.75 14.09
C LYS A 32 10.80 -5.71 13.92
N ILE A 33 10.27 -6.15 12.78
CA ILE A 33 8.82 -6.28 12.57
C ILE A 33 8.24 -7.33 13.51
N ALA A 34 8.84 -8.52 13.58
CA ALA A 34 8.42 -9.58 14.50
C ALA A 34 8.47 -9.14 15.98
N GLU A 35 9.47 -8.32 16.33
CA GLU A 35 9.65 -7.73 17.65
C GLU A 35 8.74 -6.50 17.92
N GLY A 36 8.06 -5.95 16.90
CA GLY A 36 7.23 -4.75 17.03
C GLY A 36 8.02 -3.43 17.20
N THR A 37 9.30 -3.42 16.81
CA THR A 37 10.23 -2.28 16.98
C THR A 37 10.64 -1.62 15.66
N ALA A 38 10.12 -2.11 14.53
CA ALA A 38 10.39 -1.54 13.22
C ALA A 38 9.80 -0.14 13.07
N THR A 39 10.54 0.75 12.38
CA THR A 39 10.03 2.08 12.01
C THR A 39 9.12 1.99 10.78
N THR A 40 8.34 3.04 10.55
CA THR A 40 7.51 3.24 9.36
C THR A 40 8.29 2.98 8.06
N VAL A 41 9.49 3.56 7.94
CA VAL A 41 10.39 3.38 6.79
C VAL A 41 10.87 1.93 6.64
N GLU A 42 11.24 1.25 7.73
CA GLU A 42 11.71 -0.14 7.66
C GLU A 42 10.59 -1.09 7.24
N CYS A 43 9.36 -0.86 7.72
CA CYS A 43 8.17 -1.60 7.28
C CYS A 43 7.90 -1.38 5.79
N ALA A 44 7.90 -0.13 5.33
CA ALA A 44 7.69 0.20 3.92
C ALA A 44 8.76 -0.45 3.02
N LYS A 45 10.03 -0.48 3.45
CA LYS A 45 11.11 -1.15 2.71
C LYS A 45 10.90 -2.66 2.57
N ILE A 46 10.46 -3.34 3.63
CA ILE A 46 10.18 -4.78 3.59
C ILE A 46 9.03 -5.09 2.64
N ILE A 47 7.95 -4.31 2.73
CA ILE A 47 6.78 -4.47 1.87
C ILE A 47 7.15 -4.22 0.40
N SER A 48 7.89 -3.16 0.12
CA SER A 48 8.41 -2.87 -1.22
C SER A 48 9.30 -3.98 -1.75
N MET A 49 10.16 -4.60 -0.92
CA MET A 49 11.01 -5.72 -1.34
C MET A 49 10.21 -6.94 -1.78
N TYR A 50 9.07 -7.24 -1.15
CA TYR A 50 8.26 -8.39 -1.54
C TYR A 50 7.60 -8.25 -2.90
N GLN A 51 7.32 -7.03 -3.39
CA GLN A 51 6.59 -6.81 -4.64
C GLN A 51 7.28 -7.38 -5.89
N GLY A 52 8.61 -7.54 -5.87
CA GLY A 52 9.38 -8.11 -6.99
C GLY A 52 9.70 -9.60 -6.85
N GLU A 53 9.25 -10.26 -5.78
CA GLU A 53 9.56 -11.65 -5.52
C GLU A 53 8.46 -12.60 -6.02
N LYS A 54 8.85 -13.84 -6.32
CA LYS A 54 7.90 -14.94 -6.40
C LYS A 54 7.20 -15.07 -5.04
N ASP A 55 5.88 -15.28 -5.06
CA ASP A 55 5.01 -15.35 -3.86
C ASP A 55 4.95 -14.02 -3.08
N SER A 56 5.02 -12.90 -3.82
CA SER A 56 4.97 -11.53 -3.29
C SER A 56 3.70 -11.27 -2.47
N PHE A 57 2.57 -11.80 -2.93
CA PHE A 57 1.28 -11.64 -2.29
C PHE A 57 1.28 -12.28 -0.89
N GLU A 58 1.65 -13.55 -0.77
CA GLU A 58 1.66 -14.27 0.51
C GLU A 58 2.61 -13.62 1.51
N LYS A 59 3.79 -13.19 1.05
CA LYS A 59 4.78 -12.50 1.90
C LYS A 59 4.29 -11.13 2.37
N MET A 60 3.64 -10.36 1.48
CA MET A 60 3.10 -9.05 1.81
C MET A 60 1.94 -9.16 2.81
N VAL A 61 1.03 -10.12 2.60
CA VAL A 61 -0.08 -10.39 3.51
C VAL A 61 0.44 -10.77 4.89
N SER A 62 1.33 -11.78 4.98
CA SER A 62 1.90 -12.22 6.26
C SER A 62 2.61 -11.10 7.01
N CYS A 63 3.34 -10.24 6.30
CA CYS A 63 4.04 -9.10 6.91
C CYS A 63 3.07 -8.07 7.48
N CYS A 64 2.01 -7.73 6.75
CA CYS A 64 1.04 -6.75 7.21
C CYS A 64 0.18 -7.29 8.36
N GLU A 65 -0.17 -8.58 8.34
CA GLU A 65 -0.84 -9.25 9.45
C GLU A 65 -0.02 -9.21 10.75
N GLN A 66 1.30 -9.41 10.65
CA GLN A 66 2.20 -9.26 11.82
C GLN A 66 2.18 -7.83 12.37
N LEU A 67 2.20 -6.82 11.51
CA LEU A 67 2.11 -5.41 11.94
C LEU A 67 0.79 -5.11 12.65
N ILE A 68 -0.32 -5.63 12.12
CA ILE A 68 -1.65 -5.50 12.74
C ILE A 68 -1.71 -6.20 14.09
N GLN A 69 -1.22 -7.43 14.20
CA GLN A 69 -1.20 -8.17 15.48
C GLN A 69 -0.37 -7.48 16.57
N LYS A 70 0.62 -6.68 16.18
CA LYS A 70 1.47 -5.92 17.11
C LYS A 70 0.95 -4.53 17.40
N ASP A 71 -0.17 -4.13 16.80
CA ASP A 71 -0.71 -2.77 16.89
C ASP A 71 0.35 -1.72 16.49
N LYS A 72 0.99 -1.95 15.33
CA LYS A 72 2.06 -1.08 14.82
C LYS A 72 1.83 -0.69 13.38
N GLN A 73 2.02 0.60 13.10
CA GLN A 73 2.02 1.14 11.74
C GLN A 73 0.75 0.74 10.96
N LEU A 74 -0.39 0.71 11.64
CA LEU A 74 -1.66 0.17 11.14
C LEU A 74 -2.10 0.81 9.82
N HIS A 75 -1.98 2.13 9.69
CA HIS A 75 -2.26 2.84 8.45
C HIS A 75 -1.50 2.26 7.26
N ILE A 76 -0.23 1.90 7.42
CA ILE A 76 0.58 1.27 6.36
C ILE A 76 0.14 -0.16 6.15
N ALA A 77 0.00 -0.94 7.22
CA ALA A 77 -0.35 -2.35 7.10
C ALA A 77 -1.68 -2.54 6.36
N TYR A 78 -2.70 -1.78 6.75
CA TYR A 78 -4.01 -1.82 6.10
C TYR A 78 -3.98 -1.28 4.66
N THR A 79 -3.26 -0.18 4.40
CA THR A 79 -3.13 0.33 3.02
C THR A 79 -2.46 -0.72 2.12
N MET A 80 -1.38 -1.35 2.58
CA MET A 80 -0.63 -2.32 1.80
C MET A 80 -1.39 -3.62 1.59
N LEU A 81 -2.17 -4.10 2.59
CA LEU A 81 -3.11 -5.21 2.39
C LEU A 81 -4.18 -4.88 1.37
N GLY A 82 -4.74 -3.67 1.43
CA GLY A 82 -5.75 -3.23 0.46
C GLY A 82 -5.20 -3.26 -0.96
N LEU A 83 -3.99 -2.76 -1.16
CA LEU A 83 -3.28 -2.84 -2.43
C LEU A 83 -2.98 -4.29 -2.84
N ALA A 84 -2.55 -5.14 -1.91
CA ALA A 84 -2.28 -6.56 -2.18
C ALA A 84 -3.50 -7.25 -2.80
N TYR A 85 -4.65 -7.13 -2.13
CA TYR A 85 -5.87 -7.75 -2.58
C TYR A 85 -6.40 -7.13 -3.88
N LEU A 86 -6.28 -5.81 -4.05
CA LEU A 86 -6.74 -5.14 -5.27
C LEU A 86 -5.92 -5.53 -6.51
N HIS A 87 -4.61 -5.68 -6.36
CA HIS A 87 -3.68 -5.94 -7.47
C HIS A 87 -3.41 -7.43 -7.71
N GLN A 88 -3.65 -8.31 -6.74
CA GLN A 88 -3.48 -9.76 -6.93
C GLN A 88 -4.24 -10.28 -8.16
N PRO A 89 -5.53 -9.93 -8.39
CA PRO A 89 -6.24 -10.34 -9.59
C PRO A 89 -5.61 -9.75 -10.86
N LEU A 90 -5.19 -8.48 -10.82
CA LEU A 90 -4.69 -7.74 -11.98
C LEU A 90 -3.36 -8.29 -12.52
N SER A 91 -2.57 -8.97 -11.68
CA SER A 91 -1.34 -9.66 -12.10
C SER A 91 -1.55 -10.76 -13.17
N PHE A 92 -2.80 -11.19 -13.40
CA PHE A 92 -3.17 -12.17 -14.42
C PHE A 92 -3.68 -11.56 -15.74
N GLY A 93 -3.58 -10.23 -15.91
CA GLY A 93 -4.02 -9.50 -17.10
C GLY A 93 -5.22 -8.57 -16.83
N SER A 94 -5.80 -8.00 -17.90
CA SER A 94 -6.99 -7.16 -17.77
C SER A 94 -8.18 -7.99 -17.31
N ILE A 95 -8.63 -7.78 -16.07
CA ILE A 95 -9.83 -8.42 -15.54
C ILE A 95 -11.06 -7.55 -15.85
N PRO A 96 -12.15 -8.10 -16.41
CA PRO A 96 -13.40 -7.38 -16.58
C PRO A 96 -13.91 -6.79 -15.26
N LYS A 97 -14.46 -5.58 -15.30
CA LYS A 97 -14.95 -4.84 -14.12
C LYS A 97 -15.82 -5.71 -13.21
N GLU A 98 -16.74 -6.45 -13.80
CA GLU A 98 -17.71 -7.30 -13.11
C GLU A 98 -17.03 -8.45 -12.36
N LYS A 99 -15.97 -9.02 -12.94
CA LYS A 99 -15.19 -10.11 -12.34
C LYS A 99 -14.28 -9.60 -11.22
N LEU A 100 -13.76 -8.37 -11.34
CA LEU A 100 -12.99 -7.75 -10.26
C LEU A 100 -13.91 -7.44 -9.08
N MET A 101 -15.04 -6.77 -9.32
CA MET A 101 -15.98 -6.36 -8.26
C MET A 101 -16.64 -7.56 -7.55
N SER A 102 -16.87 -8.66 -8.24
CA SER A 102 -17.40 -9.90 -7.63
C SER A 102 -16.35 -10.74 -6.92
N SER A 103 -15.07 -10.37 -6.97
CA SER A 103 -14.03 -11.08 -6.26
C SER A 103 -14.05 -10.77 -4.77
N ASP A 104 -13.85 -11.81 -3.94
CA ASP A 104 -13.65 -11.67 -2.50
C ASP A 104 -12.50 -10.68 -2.17
N ASN A 105 -11.51 -10.63 -3.05
CA ASN A 105 -10.38 -9.70 -2.96
C ASN A 105 -10.79 -8.23 -3.08
N PHE A 106 -11.78 -7.87 -3.89
CA PHE A 106 -12.23 -6.48 -4.01
C PHE A 106 -12.89 -6.00 -2.72
N GLY A 107 -13.76 -6.82 -2.12
CA GLY A 107 -14.36 -6.54 -0.82
C GLY A 107 -13.30 -6.43 0.29
N LYS A 108 -12.32 -7.34 0.31
CA LYS A 108 -11.17 -7.27 1.23
C LYS A 108 -10.34 -6.01 1.02
N ALA A 109 -10.11 -5.60 -0.23
CA ALA A 109 -9.36 -4.40 -0.53
C ALA A 109 -10.06 -3.15 0.04
N LYS A 110 -11.36 -3.00 -0.24
CA LYS A 110 -12.17 -1.91 0.28
C LYS A 110 -12.14 -1.84 1.80
N LYS A 111 -12.42 -2.96 2.47
CA LYS A 111 -12.42 -3.04 3.94
C LYS A 111 -11.07 -2.62 4.53
N ASN A 112 -9.96 -3.06 3.93
CA ASN A 112 -8.64 -2.67 4.39
C ASN A 112 -8.36 -1.17 4.18
N PHE A 113 -8.81 -0.57 3.08
CA PHE A 113 -8.69 0.88 2.91
C PHE A 113 -9.52 1.67 3.93
N GLU A 114 -10.74 1.23 4.24
CA GLU A 114 -11.56 1.83 5.30
C GLU A 114 -10.88 1.74 6.67
N LEU A 115 -10.31 0.59 7.02
CA LEU A 115 -9.51 0.42 8.24
C LEU A 115 -8.25 1.29 8.24
N ALA A 116 -7.63 1.51 7.08
CA ALA A 116 -6.47 2.40 6.96
C ALA A 116 -6.83 3.86 7.24
N PHE A 117 -8.02 4.33 6.82
CA PHE A 117 -8.51 5.66 7.16
C PHE A 117 -8.74 5.82 8.67
N LEU A 118 -9.36 4.83 9.33
CA LEU A 118 -9.55 4.85 10.78
C LEU A 118 -8.21 4.88 11.52
N ALA A 119 -7.30 3.97 11.15
CA ALA A 119 -5.97 3.89 11.75
C ALA A 119 -5.12 5.17 11.54
N LYS A 120 -5.40 5.94 10.50
CA LYS A 120 -4.75 7.23 10.25
C LYS A 120 -5.22 8.31 11.21
N GLU A 121 -6.51 8.34 11.52
CA GLU A 121 -7.11 9.30 12.46
C GLU A 121 -6.58 9.06 13.88
N ASP A 122 -6.33 7.80 14.23
CA ASP A 122 -5.79 7.39 15.53
C ASP A 122 -4.26 7.49 15.64
N ALA A 123 -3.55 7.77 14.52
CA ALA A 123 -2.09 7.77 14.51
C ALA A 123 -1.51 8.96 15.30
N THR A 124 -0.63 8.67 16.26
CA THR A 124 -0.04 9.69 17.13
C THR A 124 1.29 10.19 16.58
N ARG A 125 1.75 11.38 17.01
CA ARG A 125 3.10 11.89 16.66
C ARG A 125 4.24 10.96 17.07
N ASN A 126 4.02 10.04 18.02
CA ASN A 126 5.02 9.10 18.49
C ASN A 126 5.26 7.93 17.51
N ASP A 127 4.34 7.71 16.57
CA ASP A 127 4.43 6.63 15.59
C ASP A 127 5.35 6.96 14.39
N TYR A 128 5.72 8.24 14.24
CA TYR A 128 6.56 8.75 13.16
C TYR A 128 7.80 9.47 13.72
N LYS A 129 8.95 8.83 13.65
CA LYS A 129 10.22 9.31 14.21
C LYS A 129 11.04 10.03 13.14
N GLY A 130 10.61 11.23 12.79
CA GLY A 130 11.38 12.15 11.94
C GLY A 130 10.81 12.34 10.53
N LEU A 131 11.52 13.13 9.73
CA LEU A 131 11.06 13.59 8.41
C LEU A 131 10.82 12.44 7.42
N ASP A 132 11.62 11.37 7.49
CA ASP A 132 11.48 10.23 6.58
C ASP A 132 10.20 9.42 6.86
N ASP A 133 9.85 9.24 8.13
CA ASP A 133 8.61 8.57 8.53
C ASP A 133 7.37 9.38 8.09
N LEU A 134 7.42 10.72 8.19
CA LEU A 134 6.36 11.61 7.71
C LEU A 134 6.20 11.56 6.18
N ARG A 135 7.30 11.42 5.44
CA ARG A 135 7.27 11.28 3.97
C ARG A 135 6.63 9.95 3.56
N VAL A 136 7.04 8.84 4.19
CA VAL A 136 6.44 7.52 3.94
C VAL A 136 4.94 7.53 4.27
N PHE A 137 4.57 8.20 5.37
CA PHE A 137 3.17 8.40 5.73
C PHE A 137 2.40 9.15 4.63
N ALA A 138 2.90 10.30 4.19
CA ALA A 138 2.25 11.10 3.15
C ALA A 138 2.05 10.32 1.85
N GLN A 139 3.05 9.55 1.43
CA GLN A 139 2.96 8.71 0.24
C GLN A 139 1.97 7.55 0.41
N THR A 140 2.01 6.88 1.56
CA THR A 140 1.05 5.82 1.88
C THR A 140 -0.37 6.35 1.83
N ASN A 141 -0.60 7.53 2.41
CA ASN A 141 -1.90 8.19 2.38
C ASN A 141 -2.31 8.61 0.97
N GLY A 142 -1.37 9.04 0.13
CA GLY A 142 -1.62 9.35 -1.26
C GLY A 142 -2.04 8.12 -2.08
N MET A 143 -1.37 6.98 -1.89
CA MET A 143 -1.78 5.71 -2.52
C MET A 143 -3.13 5.22 -2.01
N LEU A 144 -3.39 5.33 -0.70
CA LEU A 144 -4.68 5.01 -0.09
C LEU A 144 -5.80 5.80 -0.76
N ASN A 145 -5.67 7.13 -0.82
CA ASN A 145 -6.65 8.00 -1.46
C ASN A 145 -6.86 7.63 -2.93
N TYR A 146 -5.77 7.43 -3.67
CA TYR A 146 -5.85 7.09 -5.08
C TYR A 146 -6.63 5.78 -5.32
N HIS A 147 -6.23 4.68 -4.66
CA HIS A 147 -6.85 3.38 -4.90
C HIS A 147 -8.23 3.26 -4.29
N TYR A 148 -8.53 4.00 -3.22
CA TYR A 148 -9.89 4.11 -2.73
C TYR A 148 -10.80 4.85 -3.72
N GLY A 149 -10.29 5.92 -4.35
CA GLY A 149 -10.98 6.58 -5.47
C GLY A 149 -11.30 5.61 -6.62
N PHE A 150 -10.42 4.64 -6.89
CA PHE A 150 -10.67 3.60 -7.89
C PHE A 150 -11.82 2.69 -7.48
N ILE A 151 -11.86 2.27 -6.21
CA ILE A 151 -12.97 1.47 -5.69
C ILE A 151 -14.29 2.24 -5.85
N LEU A 152 -14.33 3.52 -5.49
CA LEU A 152 -15.52 4.36 -5.61
C LEU A 152 -15.97 4.52 -7.07
N HIS A 153 -15.04 4.70 -8.00
CA HIS A 153 -15.34 4.73 -9.44
C HIS A 153 -15.99 3.42 -9.90
N MET A 154 -15.44 2.29 -9.45
CA MET A 154 -15.99 0.98 -9.78
C MET A 154 -17.40 0.79 -9.23
N GLU A 155 -17.67 1.31 -8.03
CA GLU A 155 -18.99 1.34 -7.39
C GLU A 155 -19.96 2.38 -8.00
N GLY A 156 -19.47 3.28 -8.87
CA GLY A 156 -20.28 4.29 -9.55
C GLY A 156 -20.42 5.62 -8.82
N ASP A 157 -19.71 5.84 -7.69
CA ASP A 157 -19.66 7.13 -7.00
C ASP A 157 -18.58 8.02 -7.65
N GLU A 158 -18.88 8.54 -8.85
CA GLU A 158 -17.91 9.26 -9.67
C GLU A 158 -17.44 10.57 -9.02
N THR A 159 -18.32 11.26 -8.30
CA THR A 159 -17.98 12.52 -7.64
C THR A 159 -16.90 12.32 -6.59
N LYS A 160 -17.08 11.34 -5.68
CA LYS A 160 -16.06 11.06 -4.67
C LYS A 160 -14.84 10.39 -5.29
N ALA A 161 -15.02 9.55 -6.30
CA ALA A 161 -13.88 8.94 -7.00
C ALA A 161 -12.89 10.00 -7.51
N GLN A 162 -13.40 11.07 -8.16
CA GLN A 162 -12.55 12.16 -8.65
C GLN A 162 -11.93 12.99 -7.52
N GLU A 163 -12.66 13.21 -6.43
CA GLU A 163 -12.12 13.87 -5.24
C GLU A 163 -10.92 13.11 -4.66
N TYR A 164 -11.10 11.81 -4.39
CA TYR A 164 -10.06 10.94 -3.84
C TYR A 164 -8.88 10.75 -4.79
N LYS A 165 -9.14 10.65 -6.10
CA LYS A 165 -8.10 10.64 -7.13
C LYS A 165 -7.24 11.90 -7.07
N LYS A 166 -7.87 13.08 -6.99
CA LYS A 166 -7.15 14.37 -6.88
C LYS A 166 -6.35 14.47 -5.59
N LEU A 167 -6.93 14.06 -4.45
CA LEU A 167 -6.24 14.01 -3.17
C LEU A 167 -5.01 13.11 -3.24
N GLY A 168 -5.14 11.92 -3.83
CA GLY A 168 -4.05 10.98 -4.03
C GLY A 168 -2.95 11.55 -4.90
N LEU A 169 -3.28 12.10 -6.08
CA LEU A 169 -2.28 12.65 -7.01
C LEU A 169 -1.52 13.84 -6.43
N ASN A 170 -2.19 14.72 -5.69
CA ASN A 170 -1.54 15.87 -5.05
C ASN A 170 -0.55 15.48 -3.94
N GLN A 171 -0.72 14.30 -3.35
CA GLN A 171 0.11 13.80 -2.25
C GLN A 171 1.25 12.91 -2.73
N VAL A 172 1.27 12.61 -4.03
CA VAL A 172 2.23 11.68 -4.63
C VAL A 172 2.94 12.36 -5.79
N GLU A 173 3.95 13.17 -5.46
CA GLU A 173 4.89 13.68 -6.46
C GLU A 173 5.79 12.53 -6.96
N HIS A 174 5.74 12.27 -8.28
CA HIS A 174 6.68 11.43 -9.05
C HIS A 174 6.49 9.91 -9.10
N THR A 175 5.31 9.35 -8.80
CA THR A 175 5.11 7.89 -8.93
C THR A 175 4.51 7.52 -10.29
N LYS A 176 5.25 6.76 -11.10
CA LYS A 176 4.81 6.29 -12.42
C LYS A 176 4.03 4.99 -12.32
N GLY A 177 2.73 5.00 -12.65
CA GLY A 177 1.88 3.87 -13.12
C GLY A 177 0.68 3.58 -12.23
N PHE A 178 -0.18 4.58 -12.21
CA PHE A 178 -1.50 4.56 -11.62
C PHE A 178 -2.49 3.76 -12.47
N LEU A 179 -3.56 3.25 -11.85
CA LEU A 179 -4.67 2.61 -12.56
C LEU A 179 -5.33 3.64 -13.50
N PRO A 180 -5.52 3.34 -14.80
CA PRO A 180 -6.12 4.29 -15.72
C PRO A 180 -7.65 4.29 -15.53
N TYR A 181 -8.16 5.28 -14.82
CA TYR A 181 -9.59 5.60 -14.73
C TYR A 181 -9.74 7.09 -14.40
#